data_AF-A0A662E5N9-F1
#
_entry.id   AF-A0A662E5N9-F1
#
_cell.length_a   1.000
_cell.length_b   1.000
_cell.length_c   1.000
_cell.angle_alpha   90.00
_cell.angle_beta   90.00
_cell.angle_gamma   90.00
#
_symmetry.space_group_name_H-M   'P 1'
#
loop_
_entity.id
_entity.type
_entity.pdbx_description
1 polymer ?
#
loop_
_entity_poly.entity_id
_entity_poly.type
_entity_poly.pdbx_seq_one_letter_code
_entity_poly.pdbx_strand_id
1 'polypeptide(L)'
;MNINKKEIFVMCMAWLFPGLGHYILGQKRRAYVLGGVILFMYVYGIFLHGQVYTPGDQNVLFQWGALVELGLGPLYVALALTPFSSGVVKSFTFEFGTSFLITAALLNYFAIIDVLDVMRGRHEVEKGIPVDSEE
;
A
#
# COMPACT_ATOMS: atom_id res chain seq x y z
N MET A 1 10.00 15.52 -16.25
CA MET A 1 10.24 14.39 -15.32
C MET A 1 10.67 13.19 -16.15
N ASN A 2 11.98 12.94 -16.31
CA ASN A 2 12.47 11.76 -17.06
C ASN A 2 12.61 10.60 -16.08
N ILE A 3 11.51 9.85 -15.88
CA ILE A 3 11.52 8.65 -15.04
C ILE A 3 12.23 7.53 -15.82
N ASN A 4 13.33 7.00 -15.28
CA ASN A 4 14.01 5.86 -15.93
C ASN A 4 13.17 4.58 -15.85
N LYS A 5 13.36 3.68 -16.81
CA LYS A 5 12.73 2.34 -16.81
C LYS A 5 12.96 1.59 -15.49
N LYS A 6 14.12 1.78 -14.85
CA LYS A 6 14.45 1.18 -13.56
C LYS A 6 13.57 1.72 -12.42
N GLU A 7 13.32 3.03 -12.37
CA GLU A 7 12.50 3.66 -11.33
C GLU A 7 11.04 3.19 -11.42
N ILE A 8 10.48 3.12 -12.65
CA ILE A 8 9.15 2.56 -12.89
C ILE A 8 9.08 1.11 -12.41
N PHE A 9 10.11 0.31 -12.70
CA PHE A 9 10.16 -1.08 -12.24
C PHE A 9 10.16 -1.19 -10.71
N VAL A 10 10.94 -0.37 -10.02
CA VAL A 10 10.96 -0.36 -8.53
C VAL A 10 9.61 0.07 -7.96
N MET A 11 8.95 1.08 -8.54
CA MET A 11 7.60 1.49 -8.15
C MET A 11 6.57 0.38 -8.35
N CYS A 12 6.58 -0.28 -9.52
CA CYS A 12 5.69 -1.40 -9.79
C CYS A 12 5.91 -2.56 -8.79
N MET A 13 7.17 -2.85 -8.43
CA MET A 13 7.48 -3.86 -7.42
C MET A 13 7.04 -3.43 -6.00
N ALA A 14 7.18 -2.15 -5.66
CA ALA A 14 6.70 -1.59 -4.40
C ALA A 14 5.17 -1.70 -4.27
N TRP A 15 4.44 -1.50 -5.37
CA TRP A 15 2.99 -1.69 -5.42
C TRP A 15 2.58 -3.16 -5.40
N LEU A 16 3.31 -4.03 -6.10
CA LEU A 16 3.00 -5.46 -6.21
C LEU A 16 3.07 -6.18 -4.86
N PHE A 17 4.05 -5.81 -4.02
CA PHE A 17 4.19 -6.42 -2.72
C PHE A 17 4.68 -5.40 -1.70
N PRO A 18 3.97 -5.26 -0.56
CA PRO A 18 4.35 -4.30 0.46
C PRO A 18 5.77 -4.58 0.97
N GLY A 19 6.65 -3.59 0.84
CA GLY A 19 8.05 -3.67 1.27
C GLY A 19 9.06 -4.11 0.20
N LEU A 20 8.66 -4.62 -0.97
CA LEU A 20 9.62 -5.04 -2.01
C LEU A 20 10.43 -3.89 -2.61
N GLY A 21 9.84 -2.70 -2.74
CA GLY A 21 10.55 -1.52 -3.22
C GLY A 21 11.75 -1.15 -2.34
N HIS A 22 11.56 -1.15 -1.02
CA HIS A 22 12.64 -0.94 -0.05
C HIS A 22 13.69 -2.05 -0.09
N TYR A 23 13.26 -3.29 -0.34
CA TYR A 23 14.19 -4.41 -0.46
C TYR A 23 15.13 -4.24 -1.67
N ILE A 24 14.58 -3.85 -2.83
CA ILE A 24 15.35 -3.58 -4.05
C ILE A 24 16.32 -2.41 -3.86
N LEU A 25 15.91 -1.39 -3.10
CA LEU A 25 16.76 -0.25 -2.74
C LEU A 25 17.84 -0.57 -1.69
N GLY A 26 17.88 -1.80 -1.15
CA GLY A 26 18.84 -2.26 -0.13
C GLY A 26 18.43 -1.95 1.31
N GLN A 27 17.26 -1.35 1.54
CA GLN A 27 16.74 -0.97 2.85
C GLN A 27 15.98 -2.12 3.53
N LYS A 28 16.68 -3.23 3.82
CA LYS A 28 16.07 -4.47 4.34
C LYS A 28 15.23 -4.26 5.60
N ARG A 29 15.70 -3.44 6.56
CA ARG A 29 14.96 -3.15 7.80
C ARG A 29 13.60 -2.51 7.51
N ARG A 30 13.55 -1.50 6.65
CA ARG A 30 12.30 -0.81 6.28
C ARG A 30 11.37 -1.77 5.53
N ALA A 31 11.91 -2.57 4.62
CA ALA A 31 11.15 -3.59 3.89
C ALA A 31 10.41 -4.56 4.82
N TYR A 32 11.12 -5.15 5.79
CA TYR A 32 10.50 -6.11 6.71
C TYR A 32 9.51 -5.46 7.68
N VAL A 33 9.80 -4.27 8.19
CA VAL A 33 8.90 -3.58 9.12
C VAL A 33 7.61 -3.15 8.41
N LEU A 34 7.72 -2.43 7.28
CA LEU A 34 6.54 -1.95 6.55
C LEU A 34 5.75 -3.11 5.94
N GLY A 35 6.43 -4.05 5.28
CA GLY A 35 5.78 -5.25 4.73
C GLY A 35 5.09 -6.08 5.81
N GLY A 36 5.75 -6.26 6.96
CA GLY A 36 5.20 -7.00 8.10
C GLY A 36 3.97 -6.32 8.70
N VAL A 37 4.01 -5.00 8.91
CA VAL A 37 2.86 -4.23 9.44
C VAL A 37 1.69 -4.26 8.47
N ILE A 38 1.91 -4.01 7.18
CA ILE A 38 0.85 -4.02 6.17
C ILE A 38 0.21 -5.41 6.09
N LEU A 39 1.02 -6.47 6.05
CA LEU A 39 0.53 -7.84 6.00
C LEU A 39 -0.25 -8.20 7.28
N PHE A 40 0.26 -7.79 8.45
CA PHE A 40 -0.42 -7.99 9.72
C PHE A 40 -1.79 -7.31 9.73
N MET A 41 -1.86 -6.03 9.35
CA MET A 41 -3.12 -5.28 9.30
C MET A 41 -4.10 -5.88 8.29
N TYR A 42 -3.62 -6.36 7.14
CA TYR A 42 -4.43 -7.04 6.14
C TYR A 42 -5.04 -8.34 6.70
N VAL A 43 -4.21 -9.24 7.26
CA VAL A 43 -4.68 -10.51 7.82
C VAL A 43 -5.61 -10.28 9.00
N TYR A 44 -5.29 -9.32 9.87
CA TYR A 44 -6.11 -8.99 11.03
C TYR A 44 -7.43 -8.33 10.63
N GLY A 45 -7.44 -7.49 9.59
CA GLY A 45 -8.66 -6.91 9.01
C GLY A 45 -9.63 -7.98 8.51
N ILE A 46 -9.11 -9.01 7.82
CA ILE A 46 -9.91 -10.18 7.40
C ILE A 46 -10.42 -10.94 8.61
N PHE A 47 -9.58 -11.20 9.61
CA PHE A 47 -9.95 -11.90 10.84
C PHE A 47 -11.07 -11.19 11.61
N LEU A 48 -11.11 -9.85 11.58
CA LEU A 48 -12.16 -9.04 12.17
C LEU A 48 -13.43 -8.93 11.30
N HIS A 49 -13.51 -9.70 10.21
CA HIS A 49 -14.60 -9.70 9.24
C HIS A 49 -14.80 -8.36 8.51
N GLY A 50 -13.73 -7.59 8.29
CA GLY A 50 -13.78 -6.38 7.48
C GLY A 50 -14.24 -6.65 6.04
N GLN A 51 -14.91 -5.67 5.44
CA GLN A 51 -15.25 -5.70 4.02
C GLN A 51 -14.20 -4.99 3.19
N VAL A 52 -14.14 -5.35 1.92
CA VAL A 52 -13.42 -4.66 0.87
C VAL A 52 -14.44 -3.98 -0.04
N TYR A 53 -14.21 -2.72 -0.37
CA TYR A 53 -15.03 -1.94 -1.28
C TYR A 53 -14.81 -2.39 -2.72
N THR A 54 -15.86 -2.91 -3.35
CA THR A 54 -15.85 -3.26 -4.77
C THR A 54 -16.53 -2.17 -5.61
N PRO A 55 -16.02 -1.81 -6.82
CA PRO A 55 -16.57 -0.74 -7.67
C PRO A 55 -17.98 -0.95 -8.25
N GLY A 56 -18.75 -1.94 -7.78
CA GLY A 56 -20.06 -2.31 -8.33
C GLY A 56 -21.23 -1.49 -7.81
N ASP A 57 -21.01 -0.65 -6.79
CA ASP A 57 -22.10 0.07 -6.12
C ASP A 57 -22.27 1.49 -6.67
N GLN A 58 -23.52 1.98 -6.71
CA GLN A 58 -23.87 3.32 -7.23
C GLN A 58 -23.39 4.45 -6.31
N ASN A 59 -22.95 4.09 -5.11
CA ASN A 59 -22.46 5.03 -4.11
C ASN A 59 -21.03 5.49 -4.44
N VAL A 60 -20.87 6.80 -4.64
CA VAL A 60 -19.58 7.44 -4.92
C VAL A 60 -18.54 7.11 -3.83
N LEU A 61 -18.95 7.04 -2.57
CA LEU A 61 -18.06 6.69 -1.45
C LEU A 61 -17.46 5.28 -1.60
N PHE A 62 -18.22 4.32 -2.10
CA PHE A 62 -17.73 2.95 -2.33
C PHE A 62 -16.69 2.92 -3.46
N GLN A 63 -16.86 3.75 -4.48
CA GLN A 63 -15.89 3.86 -5.58
C GLN A 63 -14.57 4.46 -5.10
N TRP A 64 -14.62 5.51 -4.26
CA TRP A 64 -13.42 6.06 -3.63
C TRP A 64 -12.78 5.10 -2.64
N GLY A 65 -13.57 4.35 -1.86
CA GLY A 65 -13.07 3.29 -0.99
C GLY A 65 -12.31 2.22 -1.77
N ALA A 66 -12.88 1.76 -2.89
CA ALA A 66 -12.24 0.80 -3.78
C ALA A 66 -10.92 1.35 -4.35
N LEU A 67 -10.89 2.64 -4.73
CA LEU A 67 -9.67 3.30 -5.20
C LEU A 67 -8.57 3.31 -4.13
N VAL A 68 -8.93 3.57 -2.86
CA VAL A 68 -7.98 3.51 -1.75
C VAL A 68 -7.46 2.09 -1.57
N GLU A 69 -8.33 1.10 -1.61
CA GLU A 69 -7.96 -0.30 -1.39
C GLU A 69 -7.16 -0.92 -2.53
N LEU A 70 -7.21 -0.37 -3.76
CA LEU A 70 -6.25 -0.70 -4.82
C LEU A 70 -4.80 -0.45 -4.42
N GLY A 71 -4.55 0.35 -3.36
CA GLY A 71 -3.25 0.49 -2.73
C GLY A 71 -2.66 -0.83 -2.24
N LEU A 72 -3.47 -1.81 -1.84
CA LEU A 72 -3.02 -3.16 -1.47
C LEU A 72 -2.52 -3.99 -2.67
N GLY A 73 -2.81 -3.55 -3.90
CA GLY A 73 -2.40 -4.22 -5.12
C GLY A 73 -2.93 -5.65 -5.23
N PRO A 74 -2.08 -6.68 -5.42
CA PRO A 74 -2.51 -8.07 -5.51
C PRO A 74 -3.26 -8.58 -4.28
N LEU A 75 -2.96 -8.05 -3.09
CA LEU A 75 -3.65 -8.46 -1.86
C LEU A 75 -5.14 -8.06 -1.88
N TYR A 76 -5.46 -6.92 -2.48
CA TYR A 76 -6.85 -6.51 -2.72
C TYR A 76 -7.55 -7.51 -3.64
N VAL A 77 -6.94 -7.86 -4.78
CA VAL A 77 -7.51 -8.82 -5.73
C VAL A 77 -7.71 -10.19 -5.08
N ALA A 78 -6.73 -10.65 -4.29
CA ALA A 78 -6.82 -11.91 -3.58
C ALA A 78 -8.02 -11.95 -2.63
N LEU A 79 -8.28 -10.88 -1.87
CA LEU A 79 -9.42 -10.79 -0.97
C LEU A 79 -10.74 -10.61 -1.72
N ALA A 80 -10.76 -9.75 -2.73
CA ALA A 80 -11.95 -9.46 -3.55
C ALA A 80 -12.50 -10.71 -4.27
N LEU A 81 -11.63 -11.66 -4.64
CA LEU A 81 -12.03 -12.93 -5.26
C LEU A 81 -12.57 -13.95 -4.24
N THR A 82 -12.42 -13.70 -2.94
CA THR A 82 -12.91 -14.60 -1.89
C THR A 82 -14.32 -14.20 -1.43
N PRO A 83 -15.08 -15.12 -0.82
CA PRO A 83 -16.38 -14.81 -0.21
C PRO A 83 -16.28 -13.85 0.98
N PHE A 84 -15.06 -13.64 1.52
CA PHE A 84 -14.82 -12.75 2.66
C PHE A 84 -14.82 -11.26 2.27
N SER A 85 -14.87 -10.95 0.97
CA SER A 85 -14.84 -9.57 0.46
C SER A 85 -16.01 -8.70 0.94
N SER A 86 -17.20 -9.28 1.14
CA SER A 86 -18.37 -8.54 1.65
C SER A 86 -18.38 -8.35 3.17
N GLY A 87 -17.44 -8.97 3.89
CA GLY A 87 -17.38 -8.97 5.35
C GLY A 87 -18.64 -9.54 6.02
N VAL A 88 -18.69 -9.44 7.35
CA VAL A 88 -19.87 -9.85 8.15
C VAL A 88 -20.42 -8.65 8.89
N VAL A 89 -21.35 -7.93 8.26
CA VAL A 89 -21.92 -6.66 8.78
C VAL A 89 -22.56 -6.80 10.17
N LYS A 90 -23.03 -8.01 10.54
CA LYS A 90 -23.60 -8.28 11.86
C LYS A 90 -22.55 -8.45 12.97
N SER A 91 -21.27 -8.47 12.65
CA SER A 91 -20.20 -8.57 13.63
C SER A 91 -19.90 -7.21 14.25
N PHE A 92 -19.72 -7.17 15.57
CA PHE A 92 -19.27 -5.95 16.27
C PHE A 92 -17.89 -5.47 15.81
N THR A 93 -17.06 -6.37 15.28
CA THR A 93 -15.69 -6.07 14.82
C THR A 93 -15.60 -5.57 13.39
N PHE A 94 -16.72 -5.57 12.64
CA PHE A 94 -16.75 -5.34 11.20
C PHE A 94 -16.16 -3.98 10.78
N GLU A 95 -16.55 -2.90 11.47
CA GLU A 95 -16.08 -1.54 11.15
C GLU A 95 -14.58 -1.37 11.44
N PHE A 96 -14.10 -2.02 12.51
CA PHE A 96 -12.67 -2.07 12.82
C PHE A 96 -11.90 -2.84 11.75
N GLY A 97 -12.39 -4.02 11.35
CA GLY A 97 -11.75 -4.83 10.31
C GLY A 97 -11.61 -4.09 8.98
N THR A 98 -12.68 -3.40 8.56
CA THR A 98 -12.67 -2.57 7.35
C THR A 98 -11.66 -1.42 7.47
N SER A 99 -11.60 -0.77 8.63
CA SER A 99 -10.62 0.29 8.90
C SER A 99 -9.17 -0.23 8.87
N PHE A 100 -8.91 -1.46 9.33
CA PHE A 100 -7.60 -2.10 9.21
C PHE A 100 -7.20 -2.35 7.75
N LEU A 101 -8.13 -2.79 6.91
CA LEU A 101 -7.90 -3.02 5.47
C LEU A 101 -7.59 -1.72 4.72
N ILE A 102 -8.39 -0.67 4.94
CA ILE A 102 -8.15 0.66 4.39
C ILE A 102 -6.78 1.19 4.84
N THR A 103 -6.46 1.08 6.13
CA THR A 103 -5.18 1.56 6.66
C THR A 103 -4.00 0.80 6.05
N ALA A 104 -4.12 -0.52 5.87
CA ALA A 104 -3.10 -1.33 5.21
C ALA A 104 -2.87 -0.87 3.76
N ALA A 105 -3.94 -0.53 3.02
CA ALA A 105 -3.84 0.00 1.67
C ALA A 105 -3.15 1.36 1.59
N LEU A 106 -3.53 2.29 2.47
CA LEU A 106 -2.92 3.61 2.57
C LEU A 106 -1.44 3.53 2.98
N LEU A 107 -1.09 2.65 3.91
CA LEU A 107 0.31 2.42 4.28
C LEU A 107 1.14 1.89 3.11
N ASN A 108 0.56 1.05 2.23
CA ASN A 108 1.28 0.63 1.03
C ASN A 108 1.50 1.79 0.05
N TYR A 109 0.53 2.69 -0.09
CA TYR A 109 0.75 3.94 -0.84
C TYR A 109 1.86 4.80 -0.25
N PHE A 110 1.89 4.97 1.07
CA PHE A 110 2.97 5.70 1.73
C PHE A 110 4.34 5.01 1.53
N ALA A 111 4.40 3.68 1.55
CA ALA A 111 5.63 2.95 1.24
C ALA A 111 6.10 3.20 -0.20
N ILE A 112 5.19 3.26 -1.17
CA ILE A 112 5.52 3.58 -2.57
C ILE A 112 6.07 5.02 -2.67
N ILE A 113 5.47 5.98 -1.95
CA ILE A 113 5.94 7.37 -1.92
C ILE A 113 7.31 7.48 -1.22
N ASP A 114 7.55 6.78 -0.10
CA ASP A 114 8.88 6.75 0.55
C ASP A 114 9.94 6.18 -0.39
N VAL A 115 9.61 5.13 -1.15
CA VAL A 115 10.50 4.58 -2.19
C VAL A 115 10.84 5.64 -3.25
N LEU A 116 9.86 6.44 -3.69
CA LEU A 116 10.08 7.54 -4.62
C LEU A 116 10.98 8.63 -4.05
N ASP A 117 10.75 9.03 -2.81
CA ASP A 117 11.54 10.06 -2.13
C ASP A 117 12.99 9.60 -1.92
N VAL A 118 13.20 8.34 -1.54
CA VAL A 118 14.54 7.74 -1.46
C VAL A 118 15.25 7.73 -2.82
N MET A 119 14.54 7.42 -3.90
CA MET A 119 15.12 7.46 -5.25
C MET A 119 15.50 8.89 -5.65
N ARG A 120 14.63 9.87 -5.40
CA ARG A 120 14.92 11.29 -5.65
C ARG A 120 16.14 11.76 -4.88
N GLY A 121 16.20 11.47 -3.58
CA GLY A 121 17.35 11.83 -2.74
C GLY A 121 18.67 11.28 -3.29
N ARG A 122 18.68 10.05 -3.84
CA ARG A 122 19.88 9.48 -4.49
C ARG A 122 20.26 10.20 -5.78
N HIS A 123 19.28 10.58 -6.59
CA HIS A 123 19.52 11.30 -7.86
C HIS A 123 20.06 12.72 -7.66
N GLU A 124 19.60 13.45 -6.64
CA GLU A 124 20.11 14.80 -6.33
C GLU A 124 21.58 14.74 -5.88
N VAL A 125 21.93 13.77 -5.02
CA VAL A 125 23.31 13.52 -4.59
C VAL A 125 24.22 13.18 -5.78
N GLU A 126 23.76 12.34 -6.71
CA GLU A 126 24.54 11.95 -7.89
C GLU A 126 24.79 13.11 -8.87
N LYS A 127 23.90 14.11 -8.90
CA LYS A 127 24.06 15.33 -9.71
C LYS A 127 24.87 16.43 -9.03
N GLY A 128 25.33 16.21 -7.79
CA GLY A 128 26.02 17.23 -7.00
C GLY A 128 25.14 18.44 -6.68
N ILE A 129 23.82 18.29 -6.76
CA ILE A 129 22.87 19.31 -6.30
C ILE A 129 22.90 19.23 -4.78
N PRO A 130 23.17 20.36 -4.07
CA PRO A 130 23.10 20.35 -2.61
C PRO A 130 21.69 19.93 -2.22
N VAL A 131 21.58 18.80 -1.52
CA VAL A 131 20.35 18.38 -0.88
C VAL A 131 20.09 19.44 0.16
N ASP A 132 19.06 20.27 -0.07
CA ASP A 132 18.64 21.30 0.87
C ASP A 132 18.32 20.57 2.17
N SER A 133 19.27 20.61 3.11
CA SER A 133 19.07 20.14 4.46
C SER A 133 18.16 21.16 5.09
N GLU A 134 16.85 21.01 4.90
CA GLU A 134 15.88 21.72 5.71
C GLU A 134 16.23 21.43 7.18
N GLU A 135 16.49 22.52 7.91
CA GLU A 135 16.90 22.60 9.31
C GLU A 135 15.99 21.80 10.26
#